data_AF-A0A7W0ZCV5-F1
#
_entry.id   AF-A0A7W0ZCV5-F1
#
_cell.length_a   1.000
_cell.length_b   1.000
_cell.length_c   1.000
_cell.angle_alpha   90.00
_cell.angle_beta   90.00
_cell.angle_gamma   90.00
#
_symmetry.space_group_name_H-M   'P 1'
#
loop_
_entity.id
_entity.type
_entity.pdbx_description
1 polymer ?
#
loop_
_entity_poly.entity_id
_entity_poly.type
_entity_poly.pdbx_seq_one_letter_code
_entity_poly.pdbx_strand_id
1 'polypeptide(L)'
;MLRGAGAVVALVLLEWTVGWIGVAAWTQSWSVVRRGHFRITAWGTVLLGLLAALAFRSASAGVGSTRLAAMTVTGFFLAVLIFLAVQYSRTDVPGAIAGAAACGLGSVALVMAAGLVAGWPHFLAALELVAGAALLGSVTNGMMLGHWYLNQPGLKPWALARLTNLALGAAAGA
;
A
#
# COMPACT_ATOMS: atom_id res chain seq x y z
N MET A 1 -3.62 1.01 -23.79
CA MET A 1 -3.12 1.88 -22.69
C MET A 1 -4.30 2.23 -21.80
N LEU A 2 -4.06 2.37 -20.49
CA LEU A 2 -5.07 2.78 -19.51
C LEU A 2 -5.40 4.27 -19.71
N ARG A 3 -6.69 4.61 -19.79
CA ARG A 3 -7.20 5.99 -19.96
C ARG A 3 -8.53 6.16 -19.24
N GLY A 4 -8.84 7.40 -18.87
CA GLY A 4 -10.12 7.77 -18.27
C GLY A 4 -10.20 7.53 -16.76
N ALA A 5 -11.33 7.91 -16.16
CA ALA A 5 -11.51 7.94 -14.71
C ALA A 5 -11.34 6.57 -14.03
N GLY A 6 -11.80 5.48 -14.66
CA GLY A 6 -11.67 4.12 -14.11
C GLY A 6 -10.21 3.67 -13.95
N ALA A 7 -9.33 4.08 -14.87
CA ALA A 7 -7.90 3.80 -14.76
C ALA A 7 -7.25 4.56 -13.60
N VAL A 8 -7.59 5.83 -13.44
CA VAL A 8 -7.08 6.66 -12.33
C VAL A 8 -7.51 6.07 -10.99
N VAL A 9 -8.79 5.70 -10.86
CA VAL A 9 -9.32 5.05 -9.65
C VAL A 9 -8.57 3.75 -9.36
N ALA A 10 -8.33 2.91 -10.37
CA ALA A 10 -7.58 1.67 -10.20
C ALA A 10 -6.15 1.89 -9.69
N LEU A 11 -5.45 2.88 -10.24
CA LEU A 11 -4.09 3.23 -9.84
C LEU A 11 -4.06 3.79 -8.41
N VAL A 12 -4.93 4.75 -8.08
CA VAL A 12 -5.01 5.34 -6.73
C VAL A 12 -5.32 4.29 -5.67
N LEU A 13 -6.27 3.39 -5.93
CA LEU A 13 -6.56 2.29 -5.01
C LEU A 13 -5.37 1.36 -4.82
N LEU A 14 -4.61 1.09 -5.88
CA LEU A 14 -3.42 0.26 -5.84
C LEU A 14 -2.31 0.96 -5.03
N GLU A 15 -1.97 2.20 -5.36
CA GLU A 15 -0.98 3.02 -4.64
C GLU A 15 -1.31 3.09 -3.15
N TRP A 16 -2.57 3.41 -2.82
CA TRP A 16 -3.01 3.51 -1.45
C TRP A 16 -2.83 2.19 -0.70
N THR A 17 -3.24 1.07 -1.30
CA THR A 17 -3.11 -0.25 -0.67
C THR A 17 -1.64 -0.63 -0.47
N VAL A 18 -0.80 -0.47 -1.49
CA VAL A 18 0.65 -0.79 -1.45
C VAL A 18 1.36 0.07 -0.42
N GLY A 19 1.06 1.37 -0.40
CA GLY A 19 1.59 2.32 0.55
C GLY A 19 1.20 1.99 1.98
N TRP A 20 -0.09 1.76 2.22
CA TRP A 20 -0.60 1.52 3.57
C TRP A 20 0.00 0.25 4.17
N ILE A 21 0.04 -0.87 3.43
CA ILE A 21 0.63 -2.12 3.92
C ILE A 21 2.15 -2.03 4.13
N GLY A 22 2.87 -1.39 3.20
CA GLY A 22 4.32 -1.27 3.29
C GLY A 22 4.77 -0.42 4.46
N VAL A 23 4.09 0.70 4.67
CA VAL A 23 4.35 1.58 5.81
C VAL A 23 3.94 0.92 7.13
N ALA A 24 2.80 0.23 7.17
CA ALA A 24 2.38 -0.52 8.35
C ALA A 24 3.41 -1.59 8.74
N ALA A 25 3.96 -2.32 7.75
CA ALA A 25 5.03 -3.29 7.95
C ALA A 25 6.32 -2.66 8.46
N TRP A 26 6.72 -1.51 7.89
CA TRP A 26 7.93 -0.78 8.30
C TRP A 26 7.85 -0.26 9.74
N THR A 27 6.65 0.15 10.17
CA THR A 27 6.42 0.60 11.56
C THR A 27 5.94 -0.50 12.49
N GLN A 28 5.93 -1.76 12.06
CA GLN A 28 5.31 -2.83 12.83
C GLN A 28 6.11 -3.15 14.10
N SER A 29 5.49 -2.94 15.26
CA SER A 29 6.07 -3.25 16.56
C SER A 29 4.98 -3.42 17.61
N TRP A 30 4.79 -4.65 18.12
CA TRP A 30 3.75 -4.92 19.13
C TRP A 30 4.13 -4.51 20.55
N SER A 31 5.42 -4.22 20.79
CA SER A 31 5.89 -3.65 22.05
C SER A 31 5.55 -2.17 22.20
N VAL A 32 5.24 -1.50 21.09
CA VAL A 32 4.89 -0.07 21.05
C VAL A 32 3.41 0.10 20.74
N VAL A 33 2.90 -0.55 19.69
CA VAL A 33 1.52 -0.38 19.21
C VAL A 33 0.73 -1.67 19.38
N ARG A 34 -0.47 -1.60 19.96
CA ARG A 34 -1.31 -2.78 20.19
C ARG A 34 -1.71 -3.47 18.88
N ARG A 35 -1.83 -4.80 18.94
CA ARG A 35 -2.23 -5.70 17.82
C ARG A 35 -3.50 -5.25 17.08
N GLY A 36 -4.45 -4.63 17.78
CA GLY A 36 -5.70 -4.16 17.20
C GLY A 36 -5.51 -3.15 16.05
N HIS A 37 -4.49 -2.28 16.15
CA HIS A 37 -4.16 -1.32 15.08
C HIS A 37 -3.80 -2.02 13.77
N PHE A 38 -2.89 -3.01 13.86
CA PHE A 38 -2.44 -3.76 12.69
C PHE A 38 -3.52 -4.66 12.09
N ARG A 39 -4.44 -5.17 12.92
CA ARG A 39 -5.61 -5.92 12.44
C ARG A 39 -6.59 -5.03 11.66
N ILE A 40 -6.92 -3.86 12.19
CA ILE A 40 -7.79 -2.90 11.48
C ILE A 40 -7.14 -2.46 10.17
N THR A 41 -5.84 -2.15 10.21
CA THR A 41 -5.04 -1.85 9.03
C THR A 41 -5.10 -2.98 8.00
N ALA A 42 -4.87 -4.23 8.42
CA ALA A 42 -4.91 -5.36 7.51
C ALA A 42 -6.30 -5.54 6.86
N TRP A 43 -7.38 -5.44 7.64
CA TRP A 43 -8.74 -5.49 7.08
C TRP A 43 -9.02 -4.34 6.11
N GLY A 44 -8.57 -3.12 6.44
CA GLY A 44 -8.67 -1.96 5.54
C GLY A 44 -7.93 -2.19 4.22
N THR A 45 -6.71 -2.73 4.28
CA THR A 45 -5.93 -3.07 3.08
C THR A 45 -6.54 -4.22 2.28
N VAL A 46 -7.24 -5.18 2.89
CA VAL A 46 -7.97 -6.22 2.16
C VAL A 46 -9.11 -5.62 1.36
N LEU A 47 -9.91 -4.73 1.98
CA LEU A 47 -11.00 -4.05 1.28
C LEU A 47 -10.47 -3.22 0.11
N LEU A 48 -9.49 -2.35 0.35
CA LEU A 48 -8.91 -1.52 -0.70
C LEU A 48 -8.19 -2.34 -1.77
N GLY A 49 -7.46 -3.39 -1.39
CA GLY A 49 -6.78 -4.28 -2.32
C GLY A 49 -7.73 -5.05 -3.22
N LEU A 50 -8.87 -5.48 -2.69
CA LEU A 50 -9.94 -6.10 -3.49
C LEU A 50 -10.51 -5.10 -4.49
N LEU A 51 -10.83 -3.88 -4.03
CA LEU A 51 -11.33 -2.81 -4.90
C LEU A 51 -10.30 -2.43 -5.97
N ALA A 52 -9.02 -2.36 -5.62
CA ALA A 52 -7.92 -2.13 -6.57
C ALA A 52 -7.86 -3.23 -7.63
N ALA A 53 -7.91 -4.50 -7.25
CA ALA A 53 -7.89 -5.62 -8.18
C ALA A 53 -9.11 -5.63 -9.12
N LEU A 54 -10.31 -5.34 -8.60
CA LEU A 54 -11.53 -5.26 -9.39
C LEU A 54 -11.52 -4.06 -10.34
N ALA A 55 -11.12 -2.88 -9.85
CA ALA A 55 -11.00 -1.67 -10.66
C ALA A 55 -9.92 -1.82 -11.74
N PHE A 56 -8.79 -2.46 -11.43
CA PHE A 56 -7.75 -2.71 -12.40
C PHE A 56 -8.22 -3.70 -13.48
N ARG A 57 -8.93 -4.77 -13.09
CA ARG A 57 -9.51 -5.73 -14.03
C ARG A 57 -10.53 -5.08 -14.97
N SER A 58 -11.37 -4.18 -14.45
CA SER A 58 -12.34 -3.47 -15.28
C SER A 58 -11.67 -2.45 -16.21
N ALA A 59 -10.69 -1.69 -15.72
CA ALA A 59 -9.97 -0.68 -16.50
C ALA A 59 -9.05 -1.29 -17.58
N SER A 60 -8.58 -2.52 -17.37
CA SER A 60 -7.71 -3.24 -18.33
C SER A 60 -8.47 -4.10 -19.35
N ALA A 61 -9.80 -4.14 -19.28
CA ALA A 61 -10.64 -4.88 -20.23
C ALA A 61 -10.42 -4.35 -21.66
N GLY A 62 -10.08 -5.24 -22.60
CA GLY A 62 -9.85 -4.88 -24.01
C GLY A 62 -8.45 -4.34 -24.33
N VAL A 63 -7.52 -4.31 -23.38
CA VAL A 63 -6.12 -3.92 -23.65
C VAL A 63 -5.27 -5.17 -23.90
N GLY A 64 -4.75 -5.33 -25.13
CA GLY A 64 -4.09 -6.56 -25.60
C GLY A 64 -2.77 -6.99 -24.92
N SER A 65 -2.23 -6.21 -23.96
CA SER A 65 -0.99 -6.54 -23.24
C SER A 65 -1.03 -6.09 -21.77
N THR A 66 -1.97 -6.63 -20.98
CA THR A 66 -2.10 -6.33 -19.54
C THR A 66 -1.92 -7.53 -18.64
N ARG A 67 -1.66 -8.73 -19.21
CA ARG A 67 -1.63 -10.00 -18.48
C ARG A 67 -0.65 -9.97 -17.31
N LEU A 68 0.59 -9.51 -17.54
CA LEU A 68 1.60 -9.46 -16.48
C LEU A 68 1.22 -8.48 -15.38
N ALA A 69 0.75 -7.28 -15.72
CA ALA A 69 0.29 -6.30 -14.74
C ALA A 69 -0.91 -6.81 -13.92
N ALA A 70 -1.88 -7.47 -14.57
CA ALA A 70 -3.02 -8.07 -13.90
C ALA A 70 -2.62 -9.23 -12.97
N MET A 71 -1.65 -10.06 -13.38
CA MET A 71 -1.08 -11.12 -12.53
C MET A 71 -0.37 -10.53 -11.31
N THR A 72 0.41 -9.46 -11.45
CA THR A 72 1.10 -8.82 -10.32
C THR A 72 0.12 -8.15 -9.36
N VAL A 73 -0.94 -7.49 -9.87
CA VAL A 73 -2.00 -6.91 -9.03
C VAL A 73 -2.77 -8.00 -8.27
N THR A 74 -3.07 -9.12 -8.93
CA THR A 74 -3.75 -10.26 -8.29
C THR A 74 -2.84 -10.92 -7.26
N GLY A 75 -1.57 -11.15 -7.59
CA GLY A 75 -0.57 -11.69 -6.66
C GLY A 75 -0.36 -10.80 -5.44
N PHE A 76 -0.33 -9.48 -5.64
CA PHE A 76 -0.31 -8.51 -4.55
C PHE A 76 -1.54 -8.64 -3.65
N PHE A 77 -2.75 -8.73 -4.20
CA PHE A 77 -3.96 -8.93 -3.40
C PHE A 77 -3.91 -10.22 -2.57
N LEU A 78 -3.40 -11.32 -3.13
CA LEU A 78 -3.20 -12.56 -2.38
C LEU A 78 -2.18 -12.37 -1.24
N ALA A 79 -1.11 -11.60 -1.46
CA ALA A 79 -0.14 -11.26 -0.42
C ALA A 79 -0.76 -10.41 0.70
N VAL A 80 -1.72 -9.53 0.38
CA VAL A 80 -2.49 -8.78 1.38
C VAL A 80 -3.36 -9.72 2.23
N LEU A 81 -3.96 -10.76 1.66
CA LEU A 81 -4.69 -11.79 2.42
C LEU A 81 -3.75 -12.56 3.36
N ILE A 82 -2.53 -12.88 2.91
CA ILE A 82 -1.51 -13.51 3.76
C ILE A 82 -1.14 -12.58 4.91
N PHE A 83 -0.91 -11.29 4.63
CA PHE A 83 -0.63 -10.29 5.65
C PHE A 83 -1.75 -10.24 6.70
N LEU A 84 -3.02 -10.23 6.29
CA LEU A 84 -4.15 -10.31 7.23
C LEU A 84 -4.08 -11.57 8.09
N ALA A 85 -3.88 -12.74 7.48
CA ALA A 85 -3.86 -14.01 8.21
C ALA A 85 -2.77 -14.01 9.31
N VAL A 86 -1.57 -13.50 9.01
CA VAL A 86 -0.46 -13.48 9.98
C VAL A 86 -0.64 -12.45 11.10
N GLN A 87 -1.52 -11.45 10.96
CA GLN A 87 -1.86 -10.54 12.08
C GLN A 87 -2.61 -11.23 13.23
N TYR A 88 -3.05 -12.48 13.03
CA TYR A 88 -3.64 -13.33 14.06
C TYR A 88 -2.64 -14.30 14.68
N SER A 89 -1.38 -14.27 14.26
CA SER A 89 -0.31 -15.04 14.90
C SER A 89 0.02 -14.52 16.31
N ARG A 90 0.87 -15.24 17.04
CA ARG A 90 1.24 -14.90 18.43
C ARG A 90 2.39 -13.89 18.53
N THR A 91 3.06 -13.57 17.42
CA THR A 91 4.24 -12.69 17.33
C THR A 91 4.07 -11.65 16.21
N ASP A 92 4.83 -10.55 16.25
CA ASP A 92 4.80 -9.50 15.22
C ASP A 92 5.73 -9.76 14.03
N VAL A 93 6.76 -10.58 14.19
CA VAL A 93 7.72 -10.89 13.12
C VAL A 93 7.05 -11.39 11.83
N PRO A 94 6.09 -12.36 11.85
CA PRO A 94 5.43 -12.83 10.63
C PRO A 94 4.68 -11.73 9.89
N GLY A 95 4.03 -10.81 10.61
CA GLY A 95 3.33 -9.69 9.99
C GLY A 95 4.29 -8.68 9.35
N ALA A 96 5.45 -8.42 9.96
CA ALA A 96 6.44 -7.53 9.38
C ALA A 96 7.01 -8.11 8.08
N ILE A 97 7.34 -9.42 8.09
CA ILE A 97 7.84 -10.14 6.91
C ILE A 97 6.78 -10.20 5.81
N ALA A 98 5.55 -10.62 6.13
CA ALA A 98 4.49 -10.72 5.15
C ALA A 98 4.12 -9.35 4.56
N GLY A 99 4.08 -8.31 5.39
CA GLY A 99 3.79 -6.95 4.95
C GLY A 99 4.90 -6.37 4.08
N ALA A 100 6.17 -6.63 4.39
CA ALA A 100 7.30 -6.25 3.54
C ALA A 100 7.29 -6.99 2.20
N ALA A 101 6.99 -8.29 2.21
CA ALA A 101 6.85 -9.09 0.99
C ALA A 101 5.68 -8.59 0.12
N ALA A 102 4.54 -8.27 0.74
CA ALA A 102 3.39 -7.69 0.06
C ALA A 102 3.72 -6.31 -0.52
N CYS A 103 4.45 -5.46 0.21
CA CYS A 103 4.93 -4.17 -0.30
C CYS A 103 5.84 -4.35 -1.52
N GLY A 104 6.77 -5.32 -1.49
CA GLY A 104 7.62 -5.64 -2.64
C GLY A 104 6.82 -6.07 -3.87
N LEU A 105 5.89 -7.01 -3.71
CA LEU A 105 4.99 -7.45 -4.79
C LEU A 105 4.09 -6.32 -5.29
N GLY A 106 3.61 -5.48 -4.39
CA GLY A 106 2.81 -4.29 -4.69
C GLY A 106 3.59 -3.25 -5.50
N SER A 107 4.84 -3.02 -5.14
CA SER A 107 5.75 -2.12 -5.86
C SER A 107 6.03 -2.64 -7.27
N VAL A 108 6.21 -3.96 -7.44
CA VAL A 108 6.28 -4.59 -8.76
C VAL A 108 4.99 -4.37 -9.54
N ALA A 109 3.82 -4.51 -8.90
CA ALA A 109 2.54 -4.24 -9.56
C ALA A 109 2.40 -2.78 -10.01
N LEU A 110 2.85 -1.81 -9.21
CA LEU A 110 2.87 -0.38 -9.58
C LEU A 110 3.78 -0.13 -10.79
N VAL A 111 5.01 -0.67 -10.79
CA VAL A 111 5.94 -0.54 -11.92
C VAL A 111 5.33 -1.14 -13.19
N MET A 112 4.71 -2.32 -13.11
CA MET A 112 4.06 -2.93 -14.26
C MET A 112 2.85 -2.12 -14.74
N ALA A 113 2.09 -1.51 -13.82
CA ALA A 113 0.98 -0.63 -14.14
C ALA A 113 1.44 0.70 -14.78
N ALA A 114 2.60 1.22 -14.40
CA ALA A 114 3.20 2.42 -14.97
C ALA A 114 3.40 2.31 -16.50
N GLY A 115 3.76 1.12 -16.99
CA GLY A 115 3.89 0.85 -18.43
C GLY A 115 2.59 0.93 -19.21
N LEU A 116 1.45 1.02 -18.53
CA LEU A 116 0.14 1.14 -19.15
C LEU A 116 -0.38 2.59 -19.17
N VAL A 117 0.29 3.51 -18.47
CA VAL A 117 -0.07 4.93 -18.41
C VAL A 117 0.25 5.60 -19.75
N ALA A 118 -0.76 6.17 -20.39
CA ALA A 118 -0.60 6.79 -21.71
C ALA A 118 0.10 8.16 -21.61
N GLY A 119 1.07 8.41 -22.50
CA GLY A 119 1.68 9.74 -22.65
C GLY A 119 2.79 10.07 -21.66
N TRP A 120 3.21 9.11 -20.83
CA TRP A 120 4.26 9.29 -19.84
C TRP A 120 5.43 8.32 -20.06
N PRO A 121 6.69 8.75 -19.84
CA PRO A 121 7.82 7.84 -19.77
C PRO A 121 7.63 6.81 -18.65
N HIS A 122 7.89 5.53 -18.93
CA HIS A 122 7.66 4.44 -17.97
C HIS A 122 8.31 4.67 -16.61
N PHE A 123 9.57 5.14 -16.62
CA PHE A 123 10.33 5.41 -15.40
C PHE A 123 9.68 6.51 -14.55
N LEU A 124 9.24 7.60 -15.18
CA LEU A 124 8.63 8.73 -14.49
C LEU A 124 7.27 8.33 -13.90
N ALA A 125 6.43 7.65 -14.68
CA ALA A 125 5.16 7.11 -14.18
C ALA A 125 5.37 6.13 -13.01
N ALA A 126 6.39 5.28 -13.06
CA ALA A 126 6.70 4.36 -11.97
C ALA A 126 7.15 5.12 -10.70
N LEU A 127 7.97 6.16 -10.87
CA LEU A 127 8.44 6.99 -9.76
C LEU A 127 7.26 7.70 -9.08
N GLU A 128 6.37 8.31 -9.86
CA GLU A 128 5.15 8.96 -9.36
C GLU A 128 4.25 7.98 -8.63
N LEU A 129 4.02 6.78 -9.18
CA LEU A 129 3.19 5.76 -8.53
C LEU A 129 3.78 5.30 -7.18
N VAL A 130 5.09 5.15 -7.11
CA VAL A 130 5.78 4.77 -5.87
C VAL A 130 5.79 5.92 -4.86
N ALA A 131 5.99 7.16 -5.31
CA ALA A 131 5.88 8.35 -4.46
C ALA A 131 4.46 8.53 -3.92
N GLY A 132 3.45 8.36 -4.77
CA GLY A 132 2.03 8.36 -4.40
C GLY A 132 1.71 7.30 -3.35
N ALA A 133 2.21 6.07 -3.53
CA ALA A 133 2.08 5.02 -2.54
C ALA A 133 2.75 5.39 -1.20
N ALA A 134 3.98 5.89 -1.22
CA ALA A 134 4.68 6.32 0.00
C ALA A 134 3.94 7.45 0.73
N LEU A 135 3.41 8.43 -0.01
CA LEU A 135 2.66 9.56 0.53
C LEU A 135 1.31 9.11 1.12
N LEU A 136 0.49 8.40 0.35
CA LEU A 136 -0.81 7.91 0.83
C LEU A 136 -0.64 6.94 2.01
N GLY A 137 0.37 6.07 1.95
CA GLY A 137 0.70 5.15 3.02
C GLY A 137 1.12 5.85 4.31
N SER A 138 2.01 6.83 4.22
CA SER A 138 2.49 7.60 5.40
C SER A 138 1.37 8.42 6.03
N VAL A 139 0.58 9.13 5.23
CA VAL A 139 -0.55 9.94 5.73
C VAL A 139 -1.60 9.05 6.36
N THR A 140 -2.01 7.96 5.70
CA THR A 140 -3.04 7.04 6.24
C THR A 140 -2.60 6.41 7.55
N ASN A 141 -1.38 5.85 7.60
CA ASN A 141 -0.85 5.28 8.84
C ASN A 141 -0.65 6.35 9.91
N GLY A 142 -0.23 7.57 9.55
CA GLY A 142 -0.04 8.68 10.47
C GLY A 142 -1.35 9.12 11.12
N MET A 143 -2.40 9.29 10.32
CA MET A 143 -3.75 9.63 10.80
C MET A 143 -4.30 8.53 11.71
N MET A 144 -4.18 7.27 11.31
CA MET A 144 -4.61 6.16 12.16
C MET A 144 -3.81 6.11 13.45
N LEU A 145 -2.49 6.17 13.39
CA LEU A 145 -1.65 6.08 14.58
C LEU A 145 -1.90 7.27 15.53
N GLY A 146 -2.18 8.46 15.00
CA GLY A 146 -2.59 9.64 15.76
C GLY A 146 -3.77 9.37 16.70
N HIS A 147 -4.80 8.64 16.24
CA HIS A 147 -5.92 8.25 17.11
C HIS A 147 -5.47 7.36 18.28
N TRP A 148 -4.50 6.47 18.06
CA TRP A 148 -3.96 5.62 19.13
C TRP A 148 -3.11 6.42 20.11
N TYR A 149 -2.34 7.42 19.66
CA TYR A 149 -1.63 8.33 20.57
C TYR A 149 -2.57 9.09 21.50
N LEU A 150 -3.73 9.54 20.98
CA LEU A 150 -4.70 10.28 21.78
C LEU A 150 -5.38 9.41 22.85
N ASN A 151 -5.54 8.10 22.58
CA ASN A 151 -6.23 7.17 23.49
C ASN A 151 -5.28 6.28 24.31
N GLN A 152 -3.96 6.36 24.09
CA GLN A 152 -2.96 5.57 24.83
C GLN A 152 -1.80 6.48 25.25
N PRO A 153 -1.88 7.07 26.47
CA PRO A 153 -0.80 7.87 27.03
C PRO A 153 0.50 7.05 27.11
N GLY A 154 1.62 7.62 26.66
CA GLY A 154 2.96 7.00 26.77
C GLY A 154 3.45 6.24 25.53
N LEU A 155 2.72 6.26 24.41
CA LEU A 155 3.25 5.81 23.12
C LEU A 155 4.50 6.63 22.73
N LYS A 156 5.58 5.95 22.34
CA LYS A 156 6.83 6.61 21.94
C LYS A 156 6.65 7.29 20.57
N PRO A 157 7.00 8.57 20.36
CA PRO A 157 6.67 9.35 19.15
C PRO A 157 7.47 8.96 17.89
N TRP A 158 8.45 8.07 17.98
CA TRP A 158 9.36 7.76 16.88
C TRP A 158 8.64 7.22 15.63
N ALA A 159 7.57 6.45 15.81
CA ALA A 159 6.80 5.90 14.69
C ALA A 159 6.14 7.04 13.90
N LEU A 160 5.51 7.99 14.60
CA LEU A 160 4.91 9.16 13.96
C LEU A 160 5.97 10.02 13.24
N ALA A 161 7.14 10.23 13.87
CA ALA A 161 8.24 10.97 13.24
C ALA A 161 8.74 10.31 11.94
N ARG A 162 8.85 8.97 11.90
CA ARG A 162 9.20 8.24 10.67
C ARG A 162 8.17 8.42 9.57
N LEU A 163 6.88 8.40 9.92
CA LEU A 163 5.78 8.61 8.98
C LEU A 163 5.81 10.03 8.41
N THR A 164 6.04 11.04 9.24
CA THR A 164 6.19 12.44 8.80
C THR A 164 7.37 12.58 7.84
N ASN A 165 8.54 12.03 8.17
CA ASN A 165 9.70 12.09 7.29
C ASN A 165 9.47 11.39 5.96
N LEU A 166 8.78 10.24 5.96
CA LEU A 166 8.40 9.55 4.73
C LEU A 166 7.44 10.39 3.88
N ALA A 167 6.44 11.01 4.49
CA ALA A 167 5.47 11.87 3.79
C ALA A 167 6.18 13.07 3.13
N LEU A 168 7.08 13.74 3.86
CA LEU A 168 7.87 14.86 3.33
C LEU A 168 8.79 14.42 2.19
N GLY A 169 9.46 13.28 2.33
CA GLY A 169 10.31 12.73 1.27
C GLY A 169 9.53 12.34 0.02
N ALA A 170 8.36 11.74 0.19
CA ALA A 170 7.47 11.38 -0.92
C ALA A 170 6.92 12.62 -1.64
N ALA A 171 6.52 13.66 -0.89
CA ALA A 171 6.03 14.92 -1.45
C ALA A 171 7.10 15.74 -2.17
N ALA A 172 8.37 15.64 -1.75
CA ALA A 172 9.48 16.30 -2.43
C ALA A 172 9.94 15.58 -3.71
N GLY A 173 9.57 14.30 -3.88
CA GLY A 173 9.93 13.47 -5.03
C GLY A 173 8.83 13.36 -6.11
N ALA A 174 7.64 13.93 -5.85
CA ALA A 174 6.54 14.07 -6.80
C ALA A 174 6.55 15.48 -7.41
#